data_AF-H1SB66-F1
#
_entry.id   AF-H1SB66-F1
#
_cell.length_a   1.000
_cell.length_b   1.000
_cell.length_c   1.000
_cell.angle_alpha   90.00
_cell.angle_beta   90.00
_cell.angle_gamma   90.00
#
_symmetry.space_group_name_H-M   'P 1'
#
loop_
_entity.id
_entity.type
_entity.pdbx_description
1 polymer ?
#
loop_
_entity_poly.entity_id
_entity_poly.type
_entity_poly.pdbx_seq_one_letter_code
_entity_poly.pdbx_strand_id
1 'polypeptide(L)'
;MPNPIRLVGSADQPPEPASRAATGAALREQAYAEIKRRIISCEFRPGEPLNEAQVAALLGIGRTPVHQALHRLEVEGLVSILPRKGVLVSPLSLNEVLDMIEVRATNEVLCATLACERAHESDLKAMREIVARSPDLIARRDITGLATLDLKFHTAMSAASRNRVLADLLRNLHEKQARFWFLSLSDPQHLENVYQEHLVIIDALERRDVPAVREAIREHIDEFRKNSLLTTDALLEVPRADSSGEIEFVLLAGKDAMYIGVGSDHTDRKVEAYDVTVSKQMCAKPLGTAVWRFDDVAAHWDQLQMRCWRTRDGQRELYQEGQVTRLLDPRDLIQRLTGEDKLPVGTAMFCGTQAVIGELGSGEAFEVELHDPVLKRTLRHAYRVACLAVAP
;
A
#
# COMPACT_ATOMS: atom_id res chain seq x y z
N MET A 1 -83.49 19.88 30.37
CA MET A 1 -82.11 20.34 30.66
C MET A 1 -81.77 19.93 32.08
N PRO A 2 -80.69 19.16 32.31
CA PRO A 2 -79.52 19.77 32.94
C PRO A 2 -78.14 19.25 32.45
N ASN A 3 -77.18 20.18 32.48
CA ASN A 3 -75.71 20.19 32.50
C ASN A 3 -74.84 19.16 31.73
N PRO A 4 -73.92 19.63 30.85
CA PRO A 4 -72.78 18.83 30.42
C PRO A 4 -71.70 18.78 31.53
N ILE A 5 -71.08 17.60 31.68
CA ILE A 5 -69.98 17.34 32.61
C ILE A 5 -68.67 17.88 32.01
N ARG A 6 -67.97 18.72 32.76
CA ARG A 6 -66.58 19.13 32.52
C ARG A 6 -65.61 18.03 32.95
N LEU A 7 -64.56 17.82 32.17
CA LEU A 7 -63.30 17.26 32.66
C LEU A 7 -62.25 18.38 32.75
N VAL A 8 -61.65 18.52 33.93
CA VAL A 8 -60.57 19.45 34.26
C VAL A 8 -59.29 18.64 34.48
N GLY A 9 -58.26 18.91 33.67
CA GLY A 9 -56.85 18.98 34.05
C GLY A 9 -56.04 17.68 34.23
N SER A 10 -54.95 17.56 33.45
CA SER A 10 -53.60 17.16 33.91
C SER A 10 -52.64 17.40 32.74
N ALA A 11 -51.94 18.53 32.72
CA ALA A 11 -50.56 18.72 33.19
C ALA A 11 -49.54 18.59 32.04
N ASP A 12 -48.64 19.55 31.97
CA ASP A 12 -47.51 19.66 31.03
C ASP A 12 -46.85 18.30 30.75
N GLN A 13 -46.91 17.84 29.49
CA GLN A 13 -45.88 16.97 28.95
C GLN A 13 -44.73 17.88 28.49
N PRO A 14 -43.50 17.75 29.04
CA PRO A 14 -42.36 18.39 28.44
C PRO A 14 -42.15 17.83 27.02
N PRO A 15 -41.75 18.65 26.03
CA PRO A 15 -41.46 18.15 24.71
C PRO A 15 -40.34 17.09 24.78
N GLU A 16 -40.59 15.91 24.19
CA GLU A 16 -39.57 14.87 24.05
C GLU A 16 -38.32 15.38 23.31
N PRO A 17 -37.12 14.85 23.63
CA PRO A 17 -35.84 15.44 23.26
C PRO A 17 -35.43 15.08 21.82
N ALA A 18 -36.11 15.62 20.81
CA ALA A 18 -35.69 15.50 19.42
C ALA A 18 -34.27 16.08 19.17
N SER A 19 -33.83 17.00 20.03
CA SER A 19 -32.51 17.67 19.95
C SER A 19 -31.33 16.77 20.37
N ARG A 20 -31.43 16.00 21.46
CA ARG A 20 -30.29 15.18 21.93
C ARG A 20 -29.99 13.97 21.04
N ALA A 21 -31.02 13.36 20.46
CA ALA A 21 -30.86 12.21 19.57
C ALA A 21 -30.24 12.59 18.22
N ALA A 22 -30.63 13.74 17.67
CA ALA A 22 -30.03 14.30 16.45
C ALA A 22 -28.56 14.67 16.64
N THR A 23 -28.20 15.28 17.78
CA THR A 23 -26.81 15.59 18.13
C THR A 23 -25.99 14.31 18.33
N GLY A 24 -26.56 13.27 18.95
CA GLY A 24 -25.91 11.97 19.10
C GLY A 24 -25.66 11.25 17.78
N ALA A 25 -26.59 11.33 16.82
CA ALA A 25 -26.41 10.77 15.48
C ALA A 25 -25.34 11.49 14.67
N ALA A 26 -25.31 12.82 14.73
CA ALA A 26 -24.29 13.62 14.08
C ALA A 26 -22.88 13.33 14.64
N LEU A 27 -22.74 13.22 15.97
CA LEU A 27 -21.47 12.90 16.62
C LEU A 27 -20.98 11.47 16.29
N ARG A 28 -21.89 10.50 16.17
CA ARG A 28 -21.53 9.15 15.69
C ARG A 28 -20.96 9.20 14.28
N GLU A 29 -21.61 9.93 13.39
CA GLU A 29 -21.16 9.97 12.00
C GLU A 29 -19.88 10.75 11.82
N GLN A 30 -19.70 11.81 12.61
CA GLN A 30 -18.44 12.54 12.70
C GLN A 30 -17.31 11.63 13.21
N ALA A 31 -17.54 10.87 14.27
CA ALA A 31 -16.55 9.92 14.79
C ALA A 31 -16.20 8.85 13.75
N TYR A 32 -17.21 8.26 13.10
CA TYR A 32 -17.01 7.28 12.04
C TYR A 32 -16.18 7.83 10.88
N ALA A 33 -16.57 8.98 10.32
CA ALA A 33 -15.89 9.57 9.18
C ALA A 33 -14.43 9.91 9.50
N GLU A 34 -14.16 10.48 10.67
CA GLU A 34 -12.80 10.90 11.05
C GLU A 34 -11.90 9.70 11.40
N ILE A 35 -12.41 8.69 12.12
CA ILE A 35 -11.63 7.47 12.38
C ILE A 35 -11.33 6.76 11.05
N LYS A 36 -12.33 6.64 10.17
CA LYS A 36 -12.16 6.04 8.84
C LYS A 36 -11.10 6.77 8.03
N ARG A 37 -11.15 8.10 7.99
CA ARG A 37 -10.15 8.94 7.30
C ARG A 37 -8.74 8.65 7.81
N ARG A 38 -8.55 8.55 9.13
CA ARG A 38 -7.25 8.26 9.76
C ARG A 38 -6.74 6.84 9.48
N ILE A 39 -7.64 5.85 9.39
CA ILE A 39 -7.27 4.48 8.98
C ILE A 39 -6.89 4.43 7.50
N ILE A 40 -7.66 5.11 6.63
CA ILE A 40 -7.40 5.14 5.18
C ILE A 40 -6.10 5.88 4.85
N SER A 41 -5.84 6.99 5.55
CA SER A 41 -4.61 7.78 5.40
C SER A 41 -3.39 7.18 6.15
N CYS A 42 -3.54 6.02 6.76
CA CYS A 42 -2.52 5.37 7.59
C CYS A 42 -1.95 6.25 8.72
N GLU A 43 -2.70 7.28 9.17
CA GLU A 43 -2.44 7.94 10.45
C GLU A 43 -2.61 6.96 11.62
N PHE A 44 -3.61 6.07 11.51
CA PHE A 44 -3.71 4.85 12.31
C PHE A 44 -3.20 3.67 11.47
N ARG A 45 -2.07 3.07 11.87
CA ARG A 45 -1.37 2.08 11.03
C ARG A 45 -2.12 0.76 11.01
N PRO A 46 -2.05 -0.01 9.90
CA PRO A 46 -2.44 -1.42 9.93
C PRO A 46 -1.75 -2.17 11.08
N GLY A 47 -2.50 -2.91 11.87
CA GLY A 47 -1.99 -3.62 13.05
C GLY A 47 -1.76 -2.75 14.30
N GLU A 48 -2.05 -1.44 14.26
CA GLU A 48 -1.92 -0.57 15.42
C GLU A 48 -3.05 -0.82 16.44
N PRO A 49 -2.74 -0.96 17.75
CA PRO A 49 -3.77 -1.02 18.78
C PRO A 49 -4.38 0.37 19.01
N LEU A 50 -5.70 0.48 18.89
CA LEU A 50 -6.48 1.68 19.18
C LEU A 50 -7.08 1.62 20.59
N ASN A 51 -6.82 2.65 21.38
CA ASN A 51 -7.47 2.87 22.65
C ASN A 51 -8.66 3.83 22.49
N GLU A 52 -9.88 3.35 22.72
CA GLU A 52 -11.10 4.14 22.57
C GLU A 52 -11.08 5.46 23.36
N ALA A 53 -10.50 5.46 24.56
CA ALA A 53 -10.44 6.67 25.38
C ALA A 53 -9.48 7.71 24.82
N GLN A 54 -8.37 7.26 24.22
CA GLN A 54 -7.43 8.15 23.53
C GLN A 54 -8.02 8.70 22.24
N VAL A 55 -8.71 7.85 21.46
CA VAL A 55 -9.42 8.29 20.24
C VAL A 55 -10.51 9.31 20.59
N ALA A 56 -11.30 9.05 21.62
CA ALA A 56 -12.32 9.99 22.10
C ALA A 56 -11.72 11.36 22.48
N ALA A 57 -10.60 11.36 23.22
CA ALA A 57 -9.88 12.58 23.57
C ALA A 57 -9.32 13.31 22.34
N LEU A 58 -8.73 12.57 21.40
CA LEU A 58 -8.16 13.10 20.16
C LEU A 58 -9.22 13.80 19.31
N LEU A 59 -10.41 13.22 19.19
CA LEU A 59 -11.49 13.76 18.37
C LEU A 59 -12.31 14.84 19.09
N GLY A 60 -12.15 14.99 20.41
CA GLY A 60 -13.04 15.82 21.23
C GLY A 60 -14.48 15.30 21.28
N ILE A 61 -14.68 14.00 21.02
CA ILE A 61 -15.99 13.34 20.97
C ILE A 61 -16.10 12.39 22.17
N GLY A 62 -17.29 12.24 22.77
CA GLY A 62 -17.53 11.29 23.86
C GLY A 62 -17.25 9.83 23.47
N ARG A 63 -17.05 8.96 24.47
CA ARG A 63 -16.71 7.53 24.25
C ARG A 63 -17.79 6.74 23.53
N THR A 64 -19.06 6.97 23.83
CA THR A 64 -20.19 6.22 23.24
C THR A 64 -20.24 6.32 21.71
N PRO A 65 -20.21 7.51 21.08
CA PRO A 65 -20.18 7.60 19.62
C PRO A 65 -18.90 7.04 18.99
N VAL A 66 -17.75 7.13 19.66
CA VAL A 66 -16.50 6.48 19.21
C VAL A 66 -16.65 4.96 19.21
N HIS A 67 -17.17 4.38 20.29
CA HIS A 67 -17.41 2.94 20.41
C HIS A 67 -18.37 2.43 19.32
N GLN A 68 -19.45 3.18 19.05
CA GLN A 68 -20.39 2.84 17.97
C GLN A 68 -19.76 2.95 16.58
N ALA A 69 -18.92 3.96 16.36
CA ALA A 69 -18.16 4.10 15.12
C ALA A 69 -17.19 2.92 14.89
N LEU A 70 -16.49 2.48 15.94
CA LEU A 70 -15.55 1.35 15.86
C LEU A 70 -16.26 0.03 15.53
N HIS A 71 -17.45 -0.23 16.10
CA HIS A 71 -18.25 -1.39 15.71
C HIS A 71 -18.71 -1.35 14.25
N ARG A 72 -19.03 -0.17 13.71
CA ARG A 72 -19.35 -0.05 12.29
C ARG A 72 -18.12 -0.31 11.41
N LEU A 73 -16.96 0.21 11.83
CA LEU A 73 -15.68 -0.03 11.15
C LEU A 73 -15.24 -1.50 11.21
N GLU A 74 -15.63 -2.22 12.26
CA GLU A 74 -15.43 -3.66 12.37
C GLU A 74 -16.21 -4.43 11.31
N VAL A 75 -17.47 -4.08 11.07
CA VAL A 75 -18.29 -4.67 10.00
C VAL A 75 -17.69 -4.40 8.61
N GLU A 76 -17.07 -3.24 8.41
CA GLU A 76 -16.35 -2.91 7.18
C GLU A 76 -14.97 -3.58 7.07
N GLY A 77 -14.51 -4.23 8.15
CA GLY A 77 -13.21 -4.89 8.24
C GLY A 77 -12.03 -3.94 8.37
N LEU A 78 -12.25 -2.69 8.76
CA LEU A 78 -11.19 -1.68 8.95
C LEU A 78 -10.55 -1.77 10.34
N VAL A 79 -11.26 -2.35 11.31
CA VAL A 79 -10.74 -2.68 12.64
C VAL A 79 -11.19 -4.08 13.06
N SER A 80 -10.50 -4.66 14.04
CA SER A 80 -10.87 -5.90 14.72
C SER A 80 -11.02 -5.64 16.21
N ILE A 81 -12.18 -5.95 16.79
CA ILE A 81 -12.40 -5.77 18.23
C ILE A 81 -12.06 -7.08 18.94
N LEU A 82 -10.96 -7.07 19.69
CA LEU A 82 -10.45 -8.24 20.40
C LEU A 82 -10.99 -8.27 21.84
N PRO A 83 -11.68 -9.35 22.26
CA PRO A 83 -12.19 -9.48 23.62
C PRO A 83 -11.07 -9.25 24.66
N ARG A 84 -11.27 -8.26 25.54
CA ARG A 84 -10.35 -7.89 26.64
C ARG A 84 -8.97 -7.35 26.21
N LYS A 85 -8.68 -7.24 24.90
CA LYS A 85 -7.40 -6.74 24.37
C LYS A 85 -7.52 -5.39 23.65
N GLY A 86 -8.73 -4.90 23.44
CA GLY A 86 -8.99 -3.59 22.84
C GLY A 86 -9.30 -3.70 21.34
N VAL A 87 -9.14 -2.59 20.62
CA VAL A 87 -9.41 -2.52 19.18
C VAL A 87 -8.08 -2.51 18.45
N LEU A 88 -7.98 -3.24 17.33
CA LEU A 88 -6.82 -3.27 16.46
C LEU A 88 -7.22 -2.72 15.10
N VAL A 89 -6.44 -1.84 14.49
CA VAL A 89 -6.61 -1.53 13.06
C VAL A 89 -6.32 -2.80 12.27
N SER A 90 -7.22 -3.18 11.37
CA SER A 90 -7.02 -4.41 10.59
C SER A 90 -5.68 -4.34 9.84
N PRO A 91 -4.83 -5.38 9.93
CA PRO A 91 -3.62 -5.44 9.12
C PRO A 91 -3.99 -5.44 7.63
N LEU A 92 -3.01 -5.17 6.79
CA LEU A 92 -3.17 -5.35 5.35
C LEU A 92 -2.64 -6.72 4.98
N SER A 93 -3.32 -7.39 4.07
CA SER A 93 -2.94 -8.69 3.52
C SER A 93 -2.80 -8.54 2.02
N LEU A 94 -1.66 -8.94 1.46
CA LEU A 94 -1.53 -8.92 0.00
C LEU A 94 -2.50 -9.91 -0.64
N ASN A 95 -2.74 -11.07 -0.05
CA ASN A 95 -3.72 -12.01 -0.58
C ASN A 95 -5.11 -11.37 -0.68
N GLU A 96 -5.53 -10.62 0.35
CA GLU A 96 -6.79 -9.87 0.29
C GLU A 96 -6.77 -8.80 -0.81
N VAL A 97 -5.61 -8.19 -1.09
CA VAL A 97 -5.48 -7.25 -2.21
C VAL A 97 -5.53 -7.93 -3.56
N LEU A 98 -4.87 -9.08 -3.72
CA LEU A 98 -4.92 -9.83 -4.97
C LEU A 98 -6.34 -10.32 -5.23
N ASP A 99 -7.01 -10.88 -4.22
CA ASP A 99 -8.43 -11.26 -4.29
C ASP A 99 -9.31 -10.04 -4.64
N MET A 100 -9.03 -8.89 -4.03
CA MET A 100 -9.74 -7.65 -4.32
C MET A 100 -9.48 -7.16 -5.76
N ILE A 101 -8.25 -7.24 -6.27
CA ILE A 101 -7.90 -6.87 -7.65
C ILE A 101 -8.69 -7.73 -8.63
N GLU A 102 -8.82 -9.04 -8.38
CA GLU A 102 -9.62 -9.94 -9.22
C GLU A 102 -11.11 -9.53 -9.25
N VAL A 103 -11.68 -9.21 -8.08
CA VAL A 103 -13.06 -8.72 -7.99
C VAL A 103 -13.20 -7.35 -8.67
N ARG A 104 -12.24 -6.46 -8.51
CA ARG A 104 -12.23 -5.12 -9.13
C ARG A 104 -12.15 -5.21 -10.64
N ALA A 105 -11.28 -6.06 -11.20
CA ALA A 105 -11.10 -6.21 -12.64
C ALA A 105 -12.43 -6.51 -13.35
N THR A 106 -13.30 -7.30 -12.74
CA THR A 106 -14.63 -7.57 -13.31
C THR A 106 -15.60 -6.41 -13.09
N ASN A 107 -15.69 -5.90 -11.86
CA ASN A 107 -16.71 -4.92 -11.47
C ASN A 107 -16.43 -3.50 -11.98
N GLU A 108 -15.16 -3.08 -12.01
CA GLU A 108 -14.77 -1.76 -12.52
C GLU A 108 -14.84 -1.68 -14.04
N VAL A 109 -14.52 -2.75 -14.76
CA VAL A 109 -14.74 -2.79 -16.21
C VAL A 109 -16.24 -2.63 -16.52
N LEU A 110 -17.12 -3.29 -15.78
CA LEU A 110 -18.56 -3.06 -15.88
C LEU A 110 -18.91 -1.60 -15.52
N CYS A 111 -18.38 -1.09 -14.42
CA CYS A 111 -18.64 0.27 -13.95
C CYS A 111 -18.29 1.33 -14.98
N ALA A 112 -17.06 1.26 -15.53
CA ALA A 112 -16.57 2.18 -16.53
C ALA A 112 -17.32 2.05 -17.86
N THR A 113 -17.71 0.82 -18.25
CA THR A 113 -18.57 0.60 -19.43
C THR A 113 -19.92 1.31 -19.25
N LEU A 114 -20.55 1.14 -18.09
CA LEU A 114 -21.82 1.81 -17.79
C LEU A 114 -21.65 3.34 -17.70
N ALA A 115 -20.54 3.82 -17.14
CA ALA A 115 -20.22 5.25 -17.11
C ALA A 115 -20.03 5.80 -18.52
N CYS A 116 -19.33 5.07 -19.40
CA CYS A 116 -19.16 5.41 -20.81
C CYS A 116 -20.52 5.62 -21.51
N GLU A 117 -21.51 4.78 -21.21
CA GLU A 117 -22.85 4.87 -21.80
C GLU A 117 -23.73 5.97 -21.17
N ARG A 118 -23.57 6.25 -19.88
CA ARG A 118 -24.58 6.98 -19.08
C ARG A 118 -24.10 8.29 -18.47
N ALA A 119 -22.80 8.54 -18.43
CA ALA A 119 -22.24 9.77 -17.88
C ALA A 119 -22.77 10.98 -18.64
N HIS A 120 -23.05 12.06 -17.93
CA HIS A 120 -23.28 13.37 -18.54
C HIS A 120 -21.94 14.07 -18.77
N GLU A 121 -21.91 15.03 -19.68
CA GLU A 121 -20.71 15.87 -19.93
C GLU A 121 -20.20 16.55 -18.65
N SER A 122 -21.09 16.90 -17.72
CA SER A 122 -20.72 17.45 -16.42
C SER A 122 -19.94 16.46 -15.54
N ASP A 123 -20.24 15.16 -15.62
CA ASP A 123 -19.53 14.14 -14.86
C ASP A 123 -18.10 13.97 -15.41
N LEU A 124 -17.96 13.92 -16.75
CA LEU A 124 -16.67 13.80 -17.43
C LEU A 124 -15.77 14.99 -17.11
N LYS A 125 -16.33 16.20 -17.18
CA LYS A 125 -15.64 17.43 -16.79
C LYS A 125 -15.16 17.39 -15.34
N ALA A 126 -16.02 16.95 -14.41
CA ALA A 126 -15.65 16.83 -13.00
C ALA A 126 -14.52 15.81 -12.78
N MET A 127 -14.54 14.66 -13.48
CA MET A 127 -13.45 13.68 -13.43
C MET A 127 -12.14 14.26 -13.94
N ARG A 128 -12.18 15.00 -15.05
CA ARG A 128 -11.00 15.68 -15.60
C ARG A 128 -10.44 16.74 -14.66
N GLU A 129 -11.29 17.52 -13.99
CA GLU A 129 -10.89 18.50 -12.98
C GLU A 129 -10.24 17.85 -11.75
N ILE A 130 -10.71 16.65 -11.34
CA ILE A 130 -10.07 15.87 -10.27
C ILE A 130 -8.65 15.47 -10.68
N VAL A 131 -8.50 14.85 -11.86
CA VAL A 131 -7.22 14.31 -12.36
C VAL A 131 -6.22 15.42 -12.74
N ALA A 132 -6.70 16.61 -13.13
CA ALA A 132 -5.85 17.76 -13.43
C ALA A 132 -5.02 18.26 -12.23
N ARG A 133 -5.34 17.81 -11.01
CA ARG A 133 -4.58 18.15 -9.79
C ARG A 133 -3.37 17.24 -9.57
N SER A 134 -3.25 16.12 -10.29
CA SER A 134 -2.17 15.14 -10.08
C SER A 134 -0.77 15.73 -10.27
N PRO A 135 -0.46 16.54 -11.31
CA PRO A 135 0.91 17.04 -11.52
C PRO A 135 1.47 17.83 -10.33
N ASP A 136 0.66 18.68 -9.70
CA ASP A 136 1.07 19.45 -8.51
C ASP A 136 1.33 18.55 -7.30
N LEU A 137 0.52 17.50 -7.13
CA LEU A 137 0.67 16.53 -6.04
C LEU A 137 1.89 15.63 -6.25
N ILE A 138 2.12 15.18 -7.49
CA ILE A 138 3.32 14.41 -7.88
C ILE A 138 4.58 15.25 -7.64
N ALA A 139 4.61 16.50 -8.09
CA ALA A 139 5.74 17.40 -7.92
C ALA A 139 6.09 17.64 -6.44
N ARG A 140 5.09 17.65 -5.56
CA ARG A 140 5.25 17.81 -4.11
C ARG A 140 5.44 16.48 -3.36
N ARG A 141 5.37 15.34 -4.06
CA ARG A 141 5.37 13.99 -3.48
C ARG A 141 4.30 13.81 -2.41
N ASP A 142 3.12 14.39 -2.61
CA ASP A 142 1.98 14.31 -1.70
C ASP A 142 1.18 13.02 -1.93
N ILE A 143 1.68 11.92 -1.38
CA ILE A 143 1.06 10.58 -1.49
C ILE A 143 -0.36 10.57 -0.93
N THR A 144 -0.59 11.25 0.19
CA THR A 144 -1.93 11.40 0.80
C THR A 144 -2.90 12.08 -0.16
N GLY A 145 -2.45 13.17 -0.79
CA GLY A 145 -3.19 13.90 -1.80
C GLY A 145 -3.52 13.03 -3.02
N LEU A 146 -2.56 12.24 -3.50
CA LEU A 146 -2.73 11.34 -4.64
C LEU A 146 -3.71 10.20 -4.33
N ALA A 147 -3.58 9.53 -3.19
CA ALA A 147 -4.52 8.51 -2.74
C ALA A 147 -5.96 9.05 -2.59
N THR A 148 -6.08 10.29 -2.10
CA THR A 148 -7.38 10.96 -1.98
C THR A 148 -7.96 11.33 -3.35
N LEU A 149 -7.11 11.71 -4.31
CA LEU A 149 -7.50 12.02 -5.69
C LEU A 149 -7.97 10.76 -6.41
N ASP A 150 -7.22 9.66 -6.31
CA ASP A 150 -7.55 8.34 -6.84
C ASP A 150 -8.94 7.88 -6.38
N LEU A 151 -9.17 7.88 -5.06
CA LEU A 151 -10.47 7.54 -4.48
C LEU A 151 -11.61 8.43 -5.02
N LYS A 152 -11.37 9.74 -5.16
CA LYS A 152 -12.36 10.68 -5.72
C LYS A 152 -12.66 10.40 -7.19
N PHE A 153 -11.64 10.09 -7.98
CA PHE A 153 -11.79 9.76 -9.39
C PHE A 153 -12.65 8.50 -9.56
N HIS A 154 -12.30 7.40 -8.91
CA HIS A 154 -13.07 6.15 -8.98
C HIS A 154 -14.49 6.28 -8.41
N THR A 155 -14.67 7.09 -7.36
CA THR A 155 -16.02 7.39 -6.81
C THR A 155 -16.87 8.17 -7.81
N ALA A 156 -16.28 9.17 -8.49
CA ALA A 156 -16.98 9.96 -9.51
C ALA A 156 -17.38 9.09 -10.71
N MET A 157 -16.48 8.24 -11.19
CA MET A 157 -16.77 7.27 -12.25
C MET A 157 -17.89 6.31 -11.83
N SER A 158 -17.85 5.81 -10.60
CA SER A 158 -18.89 4.93 -10.05
C SER A 158 -20.26 5.61 -9.98
N ALA A 159 -20.31 6.89 -9.61
CA ALA A 159 -21.54 7.67 -9.66
C ALA A 159 -22.02 7.92 -11.10
N ALA A 160 -21.09 8.09 -12.05
CA ALA A 160 -21.38 8.29 -13.47
C ALA A 160 -21.96 7.02 -14.14
N SER A 161 -21.69 5.83 -13.61
CA SER A 161 -22.31 4.57 -14.06
C SER A 161 -23.84 4.52 -13.88
N ARG A 162 -24.38 5.42 -13.04
CA ARG A 162 -25.79 5.46 -12.61
C ARG A 162 -26.30 4.10 -12.08
N ASN A 163 -25.40 3.25 -11.58
CA ASN A 163 -25.73 1.98 -10.94
C ASN A 163 -25.40 2.08 -9.44
N ARG A 164 -26.42 2.38 -8.63
CA ARG A 164 -26.25 2.59 -7.18
C ARG A 164 -25.69 1.35 -6.47
N VAL A 165 -26.15 0.16 -6.84
CA VAL A 165 -25.70 -1.10 -6.22
C VAL A 165 -24.23 -1.34 -6.51
N LEU A 166 -23.80 -1.12 -7.77
CA LEU A 166 -22.40 -1.26 -8.16
C LEU A 166 -21.52 -0.21 -7.48
N ALA A 167 -21.98 1.04 -7.40
CA ALA A 167 -21.25 2.11 -6.72
C ALA A 167 -21.07 1.82 -5.21
N ASP A 168 -22.10 1.27 -4.55
CA ASP A 168 -22.01 0.87 -3.15
C ASP A 168 -21.01 -0.27 -2.92
N LEU A 169 -20.98 -1.26 -3.82
CA LEU A 169 -20.03 -2.38 -3.78
C LEU A 169 -18.59 -1.88 -3.98
N LEU A 170 -18.36 -1.06 -5.01
CA LEU A 170 -17.03 -0.57 -5.36
C LEU A 170 -16.46 0.40 -4.33
N ARG A 171 -17.29 1.23 -3.70
CA ARG A 171 -16.84 2.17 -2.66
C ARG A 171 -16.00 1.49 -1.57
N ASN A 172 -16.48 0.37 -1.04
CA ASN A 172 -15.77 -0.36 0.01
C ASN A 172 -14.43 -0.94 -0.47
N LEU A 173 -14.35 -1.34 -1.75
CA LEU A 173 -13.11 -1.86 -2.34
C LEU A 173 -12.10 -0.72 -2.57
N HIS A 174 -12.54 0.41 -3.13
CA HIS A 174 -11.68 1.58 -3.33
C HIS A 174 -11.14 2.15 -2.02
N GLU A 175 -11.95 2.21 -0.97
CA GLU A 175 -11.50 2.66 0.35
C GLU A 175 -10.46 1.72 0.98
N LYS A 176 -10.60 0.41 0.79
CA LYS A 176 -9.60 -0.58 1.24
C LYS A 176 -8.30 -0.47 0.44
N GLN A 177 -8.40 -0.30 -0.88
CA GLN A 177 -7.25 -0.10 -1.76
C GLN A 177 -6.52 1.22 -1.49
N ALA A 178 -7.23 2.29 -1.12
CA ALA A 178 -6.60 3.57 -0.80
C ALA A 178 -5.58 3.45 0.34
N ARG A 179 -5.73 2.47 1.24
CA ARG A 179 -4.74 2.13 2.28
C ARG A 179 -3.44 1.57 1.70
N PHE A 180 -3.50 0.90 0.56
CA PHE A 180 -2.32 0.36 -0.12
C PHE A 180 -1.49 1.42 -0.85
N TRP A 181 -2.09 2.56 -1.24
CA TRP A 181 -1.36 3.68 -1.83
C TRP A 181 -0.22 4.15 -0.92
N PHE A 182 -0.46 4.23 0.40
CA PHE A 182 0.57 4.63 1.37
C PHE A 182 1.74 3.66 1.51
N LEU A 183 1.57 2.42 1.07
CA LEU A 183 2.52 1.34 1.27
C LEU A 183 3.23 0.94 -0.02
N SER A 184 2.58 1.14 -1.16
CA SER A 184 3.05 0.66 -2.46
C SER A 184 3.66 1.77 -3.32
N LEU A 185 3.53 3.04 -2.92
CA LEU A 185 3.87 4.18 -3.77
C LEU A 185 4.99 5.01 -3.17
N SER A 186 6.20 4.51 -3.43
CA SER A 186 7.45 5.20 -3.19
C SER A 186 8.24 5.45 -4.47
N ASP A 187 7.72 5.00 -5.63
CA ASP A 187 8.31 5.24 -6.95
C ASP A 187 7.60 6.40 -7.66
N PRO A 188 8.30 7.54 -7.91
CA PRO A 188 7.77 8.65 -8.69
C PRO A 188 7.31 8.27 -10.10
N GLN A 189 7.96 7.29 -10.74
CA GLN A 189 7.59 6.87 -12.09
C GLN A 189 6.22 6.19 -12.11
N HIS A 190 5.93 5.37 -11.11
CA HIS A 190 4.60 4.76 -10.96
C HIS A 190 3.51 5.82 -10.78
N LEU A 191 3.76 6.86 -9.97
CA LEU A 191 2.78 7.94 -9.76
C LEU A 191 2.42 8.67 -11.06
N GLU A 192 3.42 8.93 -11.90
CA GLU A 192 3.20 9.52 -13.22
C GLU A 192 2.42 8.56 -14.14
N ASN A 193 2.74 7.27 -14.12
CA ASN A 193 2.02 6.27 -14.92
C ASN A 193 0.53 6.22 -14.57
N VAL A 194 0.18 6.18 -13.27
CA VAL A 194 -1.23 6.18 -12.84
C VAL A 194 -1.95 7.47 -13.28
N TYR A 195 -1.28 8.61 -13.25
CA TYR A 195 -1.85 9.85 -13.79
C TYR A 195 -2.15 9.74 -15.29
N GLN A 196 -1.21 9.20 -16.08
CA GLN A 196 -1.42 8.98 -17.52
C GLN A 196 -2.53 7.97 -17.80
N GLU A 197 -2.62 6.88 -17.03
CA GLU A 197 -3.69 5.88 -17.13
C GLU A 197 -5.07 6.52 -16.90
N HIS A 198 -5.23 7.35 -15.87
CA HIS A 198 -6.47 8.08 -15.61
C HIS A 198 -6.86 9.00 -16.78
N LEU A 199 -5.89 9.67 -17.42
CA LEU A 199 -6.16 10.47 -18.61
C LEU A 199 -6.65 9.61 -19.78
N VAL A 200 -6.02 8.46 -20.03
CA VAL A 200 -6.43 7.53 -21.09
C VAL A 200 -7.87 7.04 -20.87
N ILE A 201 -8.24 6.73 -19.62
CA ILE A 201 -9.61 6.35 -19.26
C ILE A 201 -10.59 7.48 -19.56
N ILE A 202 -10.32 8.71 -19.11
CA ILE A 202 -11.19 9.86 -19.33
C ILE A 202 -11.35 10.15 -20.83
N ASP A 203 -10.26 10.13 -21.58
CA ASP A 203 -10.28 10.35 -23.02
C ASP A 203 -11.14 9.30 -23.75
N ALA A 204 -11.09 8.04 -23.32
CA ALA A 204 -11.94 6.98 -23.86
C ALA A 204 -13.42 7.17 -23.48
N LEU A 205 -13.71 7.60 -22.25
CA LEU A 205 -15.06 7.93 -21.79
C LEU A 205 -15.68 9.10 -22.60
N GLU A 206 -14.91 10.16 -22.85
CA GLU A 206 -15.35 11.33 -23.63
C GLU A 206 -15.64 10.97 -25.09
N ARG A 207 -14.84 10.10 -25.69
CA ARG A 207 -15.11 9.57 -27.04
C ARG A 207 -16.26 8.56 -27.09
N ARG A 208 -16.79 8.15 -25.93
CA ARG A 208 -17.80 7.09 -25.79
C ARG A 208 -17.35 5.76 -26.41
N ASP A 209 -16.06 5.48 -26.36
CA ASP A 209 -15.44 4.30 -26.96
C ASP A 209 -15.38 3.16 -25.93
N VAL A 210 -16.46 2.36 -25.88
CA VAL A 210 -16.58 1.25 -24.93
C VAL A 210 -15.42 0.25 -25.02
N PRO A 211 -14.99 -0.23 -26.20
CA PRO A 211 -13.80 -1.07 -26.32
C PRO A 211 -12.54 -0.43 -25.68
N ALA A 212 -12.26 0.83 -25.98
CA ALA A 212 -11.09 1.52 -25.42
C ALA A 212 -11.19 1.71 -23.89
N VAL A 213 -12.38 2.03 -23.36
CA VAL A 213 -12.60 2.15 -21.91
C VAL A 213 -12.33 0.83 -21.19
N ARG A 214 -12.79 -0.29 -21.77
CA ARG A 214 -12.60 -1.62 -21.17
C ARG A 214 -11.13 -2.01 -21.13
N GLU A 215 -10.37 -1.66 -22.16
CA GLU A 215 -8.93 -1.93 -22.20
C GLU A 215 -8.19 -1.06 -21.18
N ALA A 216 -8.42 0.26 -21.22
CA ALA A 216 -7.75 1.22 -20.35
C ALA A 216 -7.95 0.90 -18.85
N ILE A 217 -9.17 0.52 -18.45
CA ILE A 217 -9.45 0.14 -17.06
C ILE A 217 -8.79 -1.18 -16.67
N ARG A 218 -8.74 -2.15 -17.60
CA ARG A 218 -8.07 -3.43 -17.32
C ARG A 218 -6.57 -3.20 -17.12
N GLU A 219 -5.95 -2.45 -18.01
CA GLU A 219 -4.53 -2.11 -17.89
C GLU A 219 -4.24 -1.37 -16.58
N HIS A 220 -5.03 -0.35 -16.24
CA HIS A 220 -4.90 0.38 -14.98
C HIS A 220 -4.98 -0.52 -13.73
N ILE A 221 -5.90 -1.48 -13.71
CA ILE A 221 -6.04 -2.43 -12.58
C ILE A 221 -4.88 -3.44 -12.57
N ASP A 222 -4.44 -3.89 -13.74
CA ASP A 222 -3.33 -4.84 -13.87
C ASP A 222 -1.97 -4.18 -13.55
N GLU A 223 -1.76 -2.91 -13.86
CA GLU A 223 -0.54 -2.18 -13.46
C GLU A 223 -0.44 -2.04 -11.94
N PHE A 224 -1.56 -1.86 -11.24
CA PHE A 224 -1.60 -1.92 -9.78
C PHE A 224 -1.14 -3.29 -9.24
N ARG A 225 -1.41 -4.38 -9.97
CA ARG A 225 -0.92 -5.74 -9.66
C ARG A 225 0.58 -5.89 -9.97
N LYS A 226 1.07 -5.24 -11.03
CA LYS A 226 2.44 -5.37 -11.52
C LYS A 226 3.45 -4.53 -10.73
N ASN A 227 3.02 -3.82 -9.68
CA ASN A 227 3.87 -2.95 -8.88
C ASN A 227 5.24 -3.59 -8.60
N SER A 228 6.25 -3.15 -9.37
CA SER A 228 7.55 -3.78 -9.41
C SER A 228 8.34 -3.24 -8.24
N LEU A 229 8.45 -4.04 -7.19
CA LEU A 229 9.29 -3.68 -6.04
C LEU A 229 10.75 -3.59 -6.44
N LEU A 230 11.17 -4.24 -7.53
CA LEU A 230 12.55 -4.20 -7.99
C LEU A 230 12.91 -2.82 -8.54
N THR A 231 13.93 -2.18 -7.97
CA THR A 231 14.45 -0.88 -8.41
C THR A 231 15.98 -0.91 -8.47
N THR A 232 16.57 0.00 -9.25
CA THR A 232 18.03 0.26 -9.26
C THR A 232 18.38 1.65 -8.73
N ASP A 233 17.38 2.37 -8.18
CA ASP A 233 17.52 3.75 -7.74
C ASP A 233 18.41 3.88 -6.50
N ALA A 234 19.16 4.98 -6.44
CA ALA A 234 20.03 5.31 -5.31
C ALA A 234 19.28 6.03 -4.16
N LEU A 235 17.97 6.21 -4.28
CA LEU A 235 17.12 6.83 -3.28
C LEU A 235 15.85 6.00 -3.11
N LEU A 236 15.58 5.55 -1.90
CA LEU A 236 14.32 4.96 -1.51
C LEU A 236 13.57 5.91 -0.60
N GLU A 237 12.33 6.17 -0.98
CA GLU A 237 11.38 6.86 -0.13
C GLU A 237 10.63 5.86 0.71
N VAL A 238 10.58 6.09 2.01
CA VAL A 238 9.87 5.24 2.95
C VAL A 238 8.88 6.09 3.72
N PRO A 239 7.71 5.54 4.13
CA PRO A 239 6.75 6.30 4.90
C PRO A 239 7.34 6.87 6.21
N ARG A 240 8.26 6.13 6.85
CA ARG A 240 8.94 6.50 8.11
C ARG A 240 10.30 5.82 8.24
N ALA A 241 11.12 6.27 9.19
CA ALA A 241 12.48 5.79 9.44
C ALA A 241 12.56 4.39 10.09
N ASP A 242 11.48 3.61 10.09
CA ASP A 242 11.37 2.31 10.75
C ASP A 242 11.71 1.12 9.80
N SER A 243 12.47 1.37 8.73
CA SER A 243 12.84 0.38 7.71
C SER A 243 14.34 0.08 7.70
N SER A 244 14.74 -1.06 7.13
CA SER A 244 16.12 -1.52 7.15
C SER A 244 16.46 -2.32 5.90
N GLY A 245 17.66 -2.10 5.38
CA GLY A 245 18.22 -2.81 4.25
C GLY A 245 19.11 -3.97 4.68
N GLU A 246 18.87 -5.15 4.13
CA GLU A 246 19.71 -6.33 4.36
C GLU A 246 20.31 -6.80 3.04
N ILE A 247 21.60 -7.19 3.01
CA ILE A 247 22.25 -7.63 1.77
C ILE A 247 21.76 -9.01 1.33
N GLU A 248 21.51 -9.15 0.04
CA GLU A 248 21.27 -10.43 -0.62
C GLU A 248 22.04 -10.53 -1.94
N PHE A 249 22.41 -11.75 -2.32
CA PHE A 249 22.71 -12.02 -3.73
C PHE A 249 21.39 -12.31 -4.45
N VAL A 250 21.33 -11.93 -5.72
CA VAL A 250 20.10 -12.02 -6.51
C VAL A 250 20.37 -12.84 -7.76
N LEU A 251 19.58 -13.88 -8.00
CA LEU A 251 19.62 -14.61 -9.26
C LEU A 251 18.71 -13.95 -10.28
N LEU A 252 19.20 -13.77 -11.50
CA LEU A 252 18.45 -13.16 -12.60
C LEU A 252 18.44 -14.12 -13.78
N ALA A 253 17.25 -14.52 -14.21
CA ALA A 253 17.07 -15.44 -15.33
C ALA A 253 16.97 -14.65 -16.64
N GLY A 254 18.08 -14.52 -17.36
CA GLY A 254 18.13 -13.94 -18.70
C GLY A 254 17.71 -14.94 -19.77
N LYS A 255 17.52 -14.45 -21.00
CA LYS A 255 17.21 -15.29 -22.17
C LYS A 255 18.36 -16.22 -22.55
N ASP A 256 19.59 -15.79 -22.28
CA ASP A 256 20.82 -16.46 -22.72
C ASP A 256 21.57 -17.16 -21.58
N ALA A 257 21.40 -16.70 -20.35
CA ALA A 257 22.11 -17.22 -19.18
C ALA A 257 21.39 -16.86 -17.88
N MET A 258 21.81 -17.53 -16.80
CA MET A 258 21.54 -17.08 -15.44
C MET A 258 22.66 -16.13 -14.99
N TYR A 259 22.27 -15.05 -14.33
CA TYR A 259 23.18 -14.05 -13.80
C TYR A 259 23.05 -13.95 -12.28
N ILE A 260 24.13 -13.50 -11.64
CA ILE A 260 24.16 -13.12 -10.23
C ILE A 260 24.37 -11.61 -10.09
N GLY A 261 23.52 -10.99 -9.29
CA GLY A 261 23.61 -9.61 -8.86
C GLY A 261 23.80 -9.50 -7.35
N VAL A 262 23.96 -8.26 -6.88
CA VAL A 262 23.88 -7.90 -5.45
C VAL A 262 22.74 -6.91 -5.25
N GLY A 263 21.93 -7.14 -4.24
CA GLY A 263 20.80 -6.28 -3.92
C GLY A 263 20.60 -6.16 -2.42
N SER A 264 19.51 -5.48 -2.06
CA SER A 264 19.09 -5.35 -0.69
C SER A 264 17.63 -5.73 -0.53
N ASP A 265 17.35 -6.60 0.42
CA ASP A 265 16.01 -6.93 0.86
C ASP A 265 15.51 -5.85 1.85
N HIS A 266 15.25 -4.65 1.32
CA HIS A 266 14.76 -3.55 2.14
C HIS A 266 13.39 -3.92 2.70
N THR A 267 13.19 -3.67 3.99
CA THR A 267 12.04 -4.18 4.74
C THR A 267 11.58 -3.16 5.78
N ASP A 268 10.27 -2.95 5.92
CA ASP A 268 9.68 -2.18 7.02
C ASP A 268 9.53 -3.11 8.23
N ARG A 269 10.21 -2.77 9.34
CA ARG A 269 10.29 -3.65 10.51
C ARG A 269 9.04 -3.65 11.35
N LYS A 270 8.26 -2.57 11.32
CA LYS A 270 6.94 -2.52 11.98
C LYS A 270 5.98 -3.43 11.23
N VAL A 271 6.08 -3.43 9.91
CA VAL A 271 5.23 -4.25 9.04
C VAL A 271 5.61 -5.72 9.16
N GLU A 272 6.91 -6.02 9.12
CA GLU A 272 7.42 -7.39 9.22
C GLU A 272 7.06 -8.05 10.55
N ALA A 273 6.99 -7.27 11.65
CA ALA A 273 6.58 -7.77 12.95
C ALA A 273 5.11 -8.23 13.00
N TYR A 274 4.25 -7.73 12.11
CA TYR A 274 2.87 -8.22 12.00
C TYR A 274 2.74 -9.32 10.93
N ASP A 275 3.36 -9.15 9.77
CA ASP A 275 3.35 -10.12 8.66
C ASP A 275 4.58 -9.94 7.77
N VAL A 276 5.44 -10.96 7.78
CA VAL A 276 6.67 -11.00 6.99
C VAL A 276 6.37 -10.91 5.50
N THR A 277 5.37 -11.65 5.01
CA THR A 277 5.04 -11.73 3.58
C THR A 277 4.66 -10.35 3.05
N VAL A 278 3.82 -9.65 3.81
CA VAL A 278 3.34 -8.33 3.43
C VAL A 278 4.49 -7.31 3.45
N SER A 279 5.38 -7.36 4.43
CA SER A 279 6.54 -6.47 4.47
C SER A 279 7.48 -6.66 3.28
N LYS A 280 7.76 -7.92 2.91
CA LYS A 280 8.59 -8.22 1.74
C LYS A 280 7.97 -7.73 0.43
N GLN A 281 6.65 -7.62 0.39
CA GLN A 281 5.89 -7.20 -0.79
C GLN A 281 5.54 -5.70 -0.83
N MET A 282 5.92 -4.94 0.21
CA MET A 282 5.66 -3.50 0.27
C MET A 282 6.91 -2.67 0.00
N CYS A 283 8.06 -3.14 0.47
CA CYS A 283 9.29 -2.39 0.32
C CYS A 283 9.95 -2.71 -1.02
N ALA A 284 10.41 -1.66 -1.69
CA ALA A 284 11.23 -1.81 -2.87
C ALA A 284 12.49 -2.63 -2.54
N LYS A 285 13.02 -3.30 -3.56
CA LYS A 285 14.15 -4.21 -3.54
C LYS A 285 15.26 -3.63 -4.42
N PRO A 286 16.16 -2.82 -3.83
CA PRO A 286 17.24 -2.20 -4.58
C PRO A 286 18.21 -3.25 -5.11
N LEU A 287 18.57 -3.14 -6.38
CA LEU A 287 19.46 -4.05 -7.07
C LEU A 287 20.57 -3.25 -7.76
N GLY A 288 21.80 -3.76 -7.70
CA GLY A 288 22.90 -3.20 -8.47
C GLY A 288 22.68 -3.35 -9.97
N THR A 289 23.13 -2.35 -10.74
CA THR A 289 23.01 -2.35 -12.21
C THR A 289 24.01 -3.28 -12.91
N ALA A 290 25.00 -3.81 -12.17
CA ALA A 290 26.00 -4.73 -12.67
C ALA A 290 25.75 -6.15 -12.17
N VAL A 291 25.97 -7.13 -13.06
CA VAL A 291 25.75 -8.56 -12.81
C VAL A 291 26.89 -9.39 -13.40
N TRP A 292 27.09 -10.59 -12.90
CA TRP A 292 28.01 -11.58 -13.47
C TRP A 292 27.23 -12.76 -14.03
N ARG A 293 27.79 -13.48 -15.02
CA ARG A 293 27.23 -14.80 -15.40
C ARG A 293 27.43 -15.76 -14.24
N PHE A 294 26.42 -16.55 -13.91
CA PHE A 294 26.52 -17.51 -12.82
C PHE A 294 27.63 -18.56 -13.06
N ASP A 295 27.78 -19.00 -14.32
CA ASP A 295 28.80 -19.98 -14.71
C ASP A 295 30.24 -19.51 -14.40
N ASP A 296 30.49 -18.20 -14.43
CA ASP A 296 31.82 -17.64 -14.12
C ASP A 296 32.22 -17.88 -12.66
N VAL A 297 31.24 -18.00 -11.76
CA VAL A 297 31.47 -18.10 -10.31
C VAL A 297 31.11 -19.47 -9.74
N ALA A 298 30.40 -20.31 -10.50
CA ALA A 298 29.89 -21.60 -10.05
C ALA A 298 30.98 -22.56 -9.54
N ALA A 299 32.20 -22.49 -10.09
CA ALA A 299 33.32 -23.34 -9.71
C ALA A 299 33.99 -22.94 -8.37
N HIS A 300 33.79 -21.70 -7.93
CA HIS A 300 34.36 -21.13 -6.70
C HIS A 300 33.31 -20.37 -5.89
N TRP A 301 32.07 -20.83 -5.98
CA TRP A 301 30.91 -20.22 -5.32
C TRP A 301 31.15 -20.01 -3.83
N ASP A 302 31.76 -21.01 -3.19
CA ASP A 302 32.04 -21.05 -1.76
C ASP A 302 32.98 -19.95 -1.26
N GLN A 303 33.71 -19.30 -2.16
CA GLN A 303 34.66 -18.24 -1.84
C GLN A 303 34.07 -16.82 -1.94
N LEU A 304 32.86 -16.68 -2.49
CA LEU A 304 32.24 -15.36 -2.63
C LEU A 304 31.88 -14.75 -1.27
N GLN A 305 32.15 -13.46 -1.13
CA GLN A 305 31.97 -12.72 0.12
C GLN A 305 30.93 -11.62 -0.04
N MET A 306 30.04 -11.49 0.94
CA MET A 306 29.00 -10.49 1.01
C MET A 306 29.25 -9.53 2.16
N ARG A 307 29.10 -8.22 1.92
CA ARG A 307 29.20 -7.17 2.95
C ARG A 307 28.12 -6.13 2.79
N CYS A 308 27.48 -5.76 3.89
CA CYS A 308 26.56 -4.63 3.98
C CYS A 308 27.12 -3.61 4.96
N TRP A 309 27.08 -2.34 4.61
CA TRP A 309 27.29 -1.23 5.54
C TRP A 309 26.02 -0.43 5.67
N ARG A 310 25.77 0.05 6.90
CA ARG A 310 24.66 0.93 7.24
C ARG A 310 25.23 2.28 7.65
N THR A 311 24.57 3.38 7.27
CA THR A 311 24.86 4.71 7.81
C THR A 311 23.78 5.10 8.80
N ARG A 312 24.15 5.47 10.03
CA ARG A 312 23.25 5.96 11.07
C ARG A 312 23.90 7.14 11.78
N ASP A 313 23.13 8.21 11.98
CA ASP A 313 23.64 9.46 12.59
C ASP A 313 24.91 9.98 11.85
N GLY A 314 24.93 9.84 10.52
CA GLY A 314 26.08 10.16 9.68
C GLY A 314 27.30 9.24 9.81
N GLN A 315 27.26 8.20 10.64
CA GLN A 315 28.34 7.24 10.82
C GLN A 315 28.11 5.95 10.03
N ARG A 316 29.12 5.56 9.24
CA ARG A 316 29.12 4.32 8.47
C ARG A 316 29.65 3.17 9.32
N GLU A 317 28.86 2.12 9.47
CA GLU A 317 29.18 0.91 10.24
C GLU A 317 29.00 -0.35 9.39
N LEU A 318 29.84 -1.37 9.64
CA LEU A 318 29.68 -2.68 9.03
C LEU A 318 28.46 -3.35 9.67
N TYR A 319 27.47 -3.68 8.84
CA TYR A 319 26.16 -4.14 9.27
C TYR A 319 25.97 -5.65 9.08
N GLN A 320 26.46 -6.20 7.98
CA GLN A 320 26.44 -7.64 7.70
C GLN A 320 27.74 -8.05 7.00
N GLU A 321 28.27 -9.23 7.34
CA GLU A 321 29.41 -9.82 6.64
C GLU A 321 29.35 -11.35 6.72
N GLY A 322 29.59 -12.01 5.58
CA GLY A 322 29.64 -13.46 5.51
C GLY A 322 29.98 -13.98 4.11
N GLN A 323 30.32 -15.25 4.03
CA GLN A 323 30.40 -15.95 2.74
C GLN A 323 28.99 -16.32 2.27
N VAL A 324 28.80 -16.46 0.95
CA VAL A 324 27.52 -16.90 0.37
C VAL A 324 27.10 -18.29 0.86
N THR A 325 28.04 -19.11 1.33
CA THR A 325 27.80 -20.47 1.89
C THR A 325 26.99 -20.50 3.18
N ARG A 326 26.80 -19.35 3.83
CA ARG A 326 25.85 -19.23 4.95
C ARG A 326 24.40 -19.24 4.50
N LEU A 327 24.16 -19.04 3.19
CA LEU A 327 22.87 -19.08 2.54
C LEU A 327 22.74 -20.40 1.76
N LEU A 328 21.52 -20.72 1.32
CA LEU A 328 21.28 -21.90 0.50
C LEU A 328 21.96 -21.75 -0.86
N ASP A 329 22.42 -22.87 -1.43
CA ASP A 329 23.00 -22.88 -2.77
C ASP A 329 21.93 -22.44 -3.80
N PRO A 330 22.32 -21.63 -4.79
CA PRO A 330 21.43 -21.22 -5.89
C PRO A 330 20.65 -22.37 -6.51
N ARG A 331 21.28 -23.53 -6.74
CA ARG A 331 20.61 -24.69 -7.37
C ARG A 331 19.53 -25.26 -6.46
N ASP A 332 19.81 -25.36 -5.16
CA ASP A 332 18.84 -25.84 -4.18
C ASP A 332 17.65 -24.88 -4.05
N LEU A 333 17.89 -23.57 -4.09
CA LEU A 333 16.83 -22.55 -4.06
C LEU A 333 15.90 -22.66 -5.26
N ILE A 334 16.46 -22.81 -6.47
CA ILE A 334 15.69 -22.94 -7.72
C ILE A 334 14.82 -24.20 -7.66
N GLN A 335 15.40 -25.32 -7.24
CA GLN A 335 14.68 -26.59 -7.09
C GLN A 335 13.53 -26.48 -6.08
N ARG A 336 13.72 -25.77 -4.97
CA ARG A 336 12.66 -25.55 -3.96
C ARG A 336 11.54 -24.65 -4.47
N LEU A 337 11.88 -23.61 -5.25
CA LEU A 337 10.91 -22.65 -5.75
C LEU A 337 10.10 -23.20 -6.92
N THR A 338 10.76 -23.88 -7.86
CA THR A 338 10.18 -24.23 -9.16
C THR A 338 9.90 -25.73 -9.32
N GLY A 339 10.56 -26.59 -8.54
CA GLY A 339 10.60 -28.03 -8.79
C GLY A 339 11.47 -28.43 -9.99
N GLU A 340 12.13 -27.47 -10.64
CA GLU A 340 12.99 -27.66 -11.81
C GLU A 340 14.42 -27.15 -11.53
N ASP A 341 15.34 -27.42 -12.47
CA ASP A 341 16.74 -26.99 -12.40
C ASP A 341 16.96 -25.54 -12.87
N LYS A 342 15.91 -24.84 -13.33
CA LYS A 342 16.03 -23.50 -13.94
C LYS A 342 14.94 -22.54 -13.47
N LEU A 343 15.31 -21.28 -13.31
CA LEU A 343 14.37 -20.19 -13.12
C LEU A 343 13.70 -19.80 -14.45
N PRO A 344 12.39 -19.48 -14.45
CA PRO A 344 11.74 -18.90 -15.62
C PRO A 344 12.42 -17.62 -16.09
N VAL A 345 12.53 -17.44 -17.41
CA VAL A 345 13.13 -16.23 -17.99
C VAL A 345 12.35 -14.99 -17.57
N GLY A 346 13.06 -13.94 -17.16
CA GLY A 346 12.49 -12.69 -16.65
C GLY A 346 12.28 -12.68 -15.13
N THR A 347 12.68 -13.74 -14.42
CA THR A 347 12.60 -13.79 -12.95
C THR A 347 13.85 -13.21 -12.28
N ALA A 348 13.62 -12.42 -11.22
CA ALA A 348 14.63 -12.04 -10.23
C ALA A 348 14.30 -12.73 -8.91
N MET A 349 15.27 -13.43 -8.31
CA MET A 349 15.11 -14.16 -7.05
C MET A 349 16.11 -13.66 -6.02
N PHE A 350 15.58 -13.06 -4.95
CA PHE A 350 16.30 -12.68 -3.73
C PHE A 350 16.50 -13.95 -2.88
N CYS A 351 17.75 -14.22 -2.52
CA CYS A 351 18.20 -15.54 -2.06
C CYS A 351 18.49 -15.64 -0.56
N GLY A 352 17.96 -14.71 0.23
CA GLY A 352 18.10 -14.65 1.67
C GLY A 352 19.29 -13.81 2.12
N THR A 353 19.31 -13.53 3.42
CA THR A 353 20.22 -12.54 4.00
C THR A 353 21.18 -13.08 5.05
N GLN A 354 22.28 -12.36 5.23
CA GLN A 354 23.31 -12.64 6.22
C GLN A 354 22.87 -12.24 7.63
N ALA A 355 23.43 -12.89 8.65
CA ALA A 355 23.22 -12.44 10.02
C ALA A 355 23.75 -11.01 10.23
N VAL A 356 22.97 -10.20 10.94
CA VAL A 356 23.32 -8.82 11.30
C VAL A 356 24.37 -8.81 12.40
N ILE A 357 25.31 -7.88 12.29
CA ILE A 357 26.31 -7.57 13.31
C ILE A 357 25.69 -6.54 14.25
N GLY A 358 25.50 -6.92 15.51
CA GLY A 358 24.86 -6.07 16.51
C GLY A 358 23.33 -6.07 16.39
N GLU A 359 22.72 -4.89 16.42
CA GLU A 359 21.27 -4.75 16.43
C GLU A 359 20.69 -4.53 15.03
N LEU A 360 19.65 -5.31 14.71
CA LEU A 360 18.78 -5.07 13.57
C LEU A 360 18.13 -3.70 13.73
N GLY A 361 18.22 -2.86 12.70
CA GLY A 361 17.72 -1.49 12.81
C GLY A 361 17.81 -0.69 11.53
N SER A 362 17.23 0.50 11.57
CA SER A 362 17.15 1.42 10.45
C SER A 362 18.44 2.21 10.23
N GLY A 363 18.53 2.81 9.05
CA GLY A 363 19.67 3.62 8.62
C GLY A 363 19.29 4.63 7.54
N GLU A 364 20.09 5.69 7.44
CA GLU A 364 19.96 6.77 6.46
C GLU A 364 20.46 6.34 5.06
N ALA A 365 21.32 5.33 5.01
CA ALA A 365 21.84 4.74 3.78
C ALA A 365 22.34 3.31 4.02
N PHE A 366 22.32 2.53 2.94
CA PHE A 366 22.85 1.17 2.91
C PHE A 366 23.77 1.00 1.70
N GLU A 367 24.88 0.31 1.88
CA GLU A 367 25.83 -0.05 0.84
C GLU A 367 26.02 -1.57 0.85
N VAL A 368 25.79 -2.22 -0.29
CA VAL A 368 25.90 -3.68 -0.43
C VAL A 368 27.01 -4.04 -1.42
N GLU A 369 27.73 -5.12 -1.10
CA GLU A 369 28.89 -5.59 -1.84
C GLU A 369 28.89 -7.12 -1.96
N LEU A 370 29.07 -7.64 -3.18
CA LEU A 370 29.42 -9.03 -3.44
C LEU A 370 30.82 -9.06 -4.07
N HIS A 371 31.78 -9.69 -3.39
CA HIS A 371 33.17 -9.75 -3.80
C HIS A 371 33.57 -11.17 -4.22
N ASP A 372 34.21 -11.27 -5.39
CA ASP A 372 34.84 -12.47 -5.90
C ASP A 372 36.36 -12.35 -5.74
N PRO A 373 36.96 -13.08 -4.78
CA PRO A 373 38.40 -13.01 -4.54
C PRO A 373 39.23 -13.75 -5.60
N VAL A 374 38.64 -14.71 -6.33
CA VAL A 374 39.32 -15.51 -7.36
C VAL A 374 39.52 -14.68 -8.62
N LEU A 375 38.44 -14.04 -9.08
CA LEU A 375 38.47 -13.18 -10.28
C LEU A 375 38.79 -11.71 -9.97
N LYS A 376 38.97 -11.36 -8.68
CA LYS A 376 39.33 -10.02 -8.19
C LYS A 376 38.40 -8.92 -8.69
N ARG A 377 37.09 -9.18 -8.62
CA ARG A 377 36.03 -8.26 -9.04
C ARG A 377 34.97 -8.13 -7.96
N THR A 378 34.19 -7.05 -8.02
CA THR A 378 33.19 -6.74 -7.00
C THR A 378 31.94 -6.13 -7.63
N LEU A 379 30.75 -6.63 -7.27
CA LEU A 379 29.48 -5.95 -7.51
C LEU A 379 29.16 -5.05 -6.31
N ARG A 380 28.64 -3.86 -6.59
CA ARG A 380 28.26 -2.88 -5.57
C ARG A 380 26.92 -2.26 -5.90
N HIS A 381 26.17 -1.91 -4.86
CA HIS A 381 25.05 -1.00 -4.95
C HIS A 381 24.96 -0.19 -3.65
N ALA A 382 24.47 1.04 -3.75
CA ALA A 382 24.32 1.92 -2.61
C ALA A 382 23.07 2.77 -2.80
N TYR A 383 22.32 2.96 -1.72
CA TYR A 383 21.12 3.77 -1.73
C TYR A 383 20.92 4.49 -0.41
N ARG A 384 20.23 5.64 -0.48
CA ARG A 384 19.80 6.43 0.67
C ARG A 384 18.33 6.17 0.98
N VAL A 385 17.96 6.34 2.24
CA VAL A 385 16.58 6.24 2.70
C VAL A 385 16.10 7.62 3.11
N ALA A 386 15.02 8.09 2.49
CA ALA A 386 14.37 9.35 2.82
C ALA A 386 12.97 9.07 3.36
N CYS A 387 12.63 9.70 4.49
CA CYS A 387 11.25 9.66 5.00
C CYS A 387 10.38 10.62 4.19
N LEU A 388 9.25 10.14 3.69
CA LEU A 388 8.24 11.00 3.10
C LEU A 388 7.72 11.98 4.16
N ALA A 389 7.58 13.25 3.79
CA ALA A 389 6.99 14.25 4.64
C ALA A 389 5.47 13.98 4.75
N VAL A 390 5.05 13.30 5.82
CA VAL A 390 3.62 13.21 6.14
C VAL A 390 3.17 14.60 6.56
N ALA A 391 2.27 15.22 5.79
CA ALA A 391 1.67 16.49 6.17
C ALA A 391 1.02 16.33 7.57
N PRO A 392 1.28 17.26 8.52
CA PRO A 392 0.81 17.17 9.90
C PRO A 392 -0.72 17.26 10.03
#